data_AF-A0A498SUV7-F1
#
_entry.id   AF-A0A498SUV7-F1
#
_cell.length_a   1.000
_cell.length_b   1.000
_cell.length_c   1.000
_cell.angle_alpha   90.00
_cell.angle_beta   90.00
_cell.angle_gamma   90.00
#
_symmetry.space_group_name_H-M   'P 1'
#
loop_
_entity.id
_entity.type
_entity.pdbx_description
1 polymer ?
#
loop_
_entity_poly.entity_id
_entity_poly.type
_entity_poly.pdbx_seq_one_letter_code
_entity_poly.pdbx_strand_id
1 'polypeptide(L)'
;MYGELLGLGLIALLELSSSAGTKAFTSDILNGNELSLQLNFNTNSSPEKIDTIGYTVAANNILNSMNTTTNPCDNFFQYACGRWIHEHPIPDDKSGYGTFVITTNIVRNQMKALLESNETVTPECIDVARILYKACMNVDKIKVVKTEQLIDAFRKIGKWPFIEENWDNYTFDITDMLASVTETFGDPILFKIFIDAESKNTTVHGLYIDQADLGLGSGTQDYYLNPTKFPTHLNAYKEYQLDTLKLVLSGANISYDISQLITDVNDVTAFEIEIAKFIEPEANRHDSSRLYNKRMIADLYKLFPQIDWIKFLIHLTPTSMHDIIDNNTNIIVQEMGFIKNLSNLLSITSNRIIANYISWRIIDVWSDILGKVFDDIRLKLLRVMSGQQKMMPRWQRCVQRSENLLAQATGALFVRKHFSSSIRKEVMDILENVQKAFRDTVKEIDWMDNSTKNAALQK
;
A
#
# COMPACT_ATOMS: atom_id res chain seq x y z
N MET A 1 0.06 2.23 1.54
CA MET A 1 -0.99 3.01 0.86
C MET A 1 -1.12 4.46 1.33
N TYR A 2 -1.01 4.81 2.63
CA TYR A 2 -1.11 6.22 3.05
C TYR A 2 0.12 7.12 2.75
N GLY A 3 1.28 6.53 2.42
CA GLY A 3 2.50 7.30 2.12
C GLY A 3 2.61 7.85 0.69
N GLU A 4 1.89 7.27 -0.27
CA GLU A 4 1.97 7.68 -1.69
C GLU A 4 1.01 8.83 -2.04
N LEU A 5 -0.14 8.93 -1.34
CA LEU A 5 -1.10 10.03 -1.50
C LEU A 5 -0.57 11.38 -1.00
N LEU A 6 0.27 11.39 0.04
CA LEU A 6 0.94 12.62 0.50
C LEU A 6 2.07 13.07 -0.45
N GLY A 7 2.71 12.13 -1.15
CA GLY A 7 3.73 12.43 -2.16
C GLY A 7 3.16 13.05 -3.43
N LEU A 8 2.01 12.55 -3.90
CA LEU A 8 1.34 13.07 -5.10
C LEU A 8 0.75 14.47 -4.89
N GLY A 9 0.26 14.79 -3.69
CA GLY A 9 -0.21 16.13 -3.35
C GLY A 9 0.89 17.19 -3.41
N LEU A 10 2.13 16.84 -3.04
CA LEU A 10 3.29 17.74 -3.14
C LEU A 10 3.77 17.92 -4.59
N ILE A 11 3.72 16.85 -5.41
CA ILE A 11 4.11 16.90 -6.82
C ILE A 11 3.12 17.74 -7.63
N ALA A 12 1.81 17.63 -7.37
CA ALA A 12 0.80 18.48 -8.03
C ALA A 12 0.95 19.98 -7.69
N LEU A 13 1.36 20.31 -6.46
CA LEU A 13 1.70 21.69 -6.06
C LEU A 13 2.98 22.19 -6.76
N LEU A 14 3.95 21.32 -7.03
CA LEU A 14 5.17 21.65 -7.77
C LEU A 14 4.94 21.82 -9.29
N GLU A 15 4.02 21.05 -9.90
CA GLU A 15 3.67 21.21 -11.31
C GLU A 15 2.78 22.45 -11.60
N LEU A 16 1.90 22.81 -10.67
CA LEU A 16 1.12 24.05 -10.78
C LEU A 16 2.00 25.31 -10.65
N SER A 17 3.05 25.26 -9.82
CA SER A 17 4.02 26.36 -9.70
C SER A 17 4.98 26.45 -10.89
N SER A 18 5.31 25.34 -11.56
CA SER A 18 6.21 25.36 -12.73
C SER A 18 5.55 25.95 -13.98
N SER A 19 4.25 25.71 -14.20
CA SER A 19 3.51 26.20 -15.38
C SER A 19 3.11 27.68 -15.30
N ALA A 20 2.82 28.20 -14.10
CA ALA A 20 2.56 29.61 -13.88
C ALA A 20 3.84 30.45 -13.92
N GLY A 21 4.96 29.89 -13.44
CA GLY A 21 6.27 30.57 -13.43
C GLY A 21 6.92 30.76 -14.80
N THR A 22 6.58 29.94 -15.81
CA THR A 22 7.26 29.98 -17.13
C THR A 22 6.82 31.16 -18.01
N LYS A 23 5.59 31.67 -17.85
CA LYS A 23 5.10 32.80 -18.65
C LYS A 23 5.50 34.17 -18.11
N ALA A 24 5.71 34.31 -16.80
CA ALA A 24 6.17 35.56 -16.20
C ALA A 24 7.69 35.78 -16.38
N PHE A 25 8.49 34.71 -16.45
CA PHE A 25 9.94 34.80 -16.61
C PHE A 25 10.41 35.07 -18.05
N THR A 26 9.57 34.85 -19.06
CA THR A 26 10.00 34.92 -20.47
C THR A 26 9.89 36.32 -21.10
N SER A 27 9.15 37.27 -20.51
CA SER A 27 9.10 38.66 -21.03
C SER A 27 10.29 39.51 -20.61
N ASP A 28 10.91 39.21 -19.47
CA ASP A 28 11.88 40.11 -18.84
C ASP A 28 13.34 39.80 -19.21
N ILE A 29 13.59 38.71 -19.94
CA ILE A 29 14.94 38.29 -20.37
C ILE A 29 15.38 38.97 -21.70
N LEU A 30 14.45 39.60 -22.45
CA LEU A 30 14.77 40.18 -23.77
C LEU A 30 15.34 41.61 -23.76
N ASN A 31 15.42 42.28 -22.61
CA ASN A 31 16.06 43.60 -22.50
C ASN A 31 17.35 43.48 -21.68
N GLY A 32 18.47 43.34 -22.40
CA GLY A 32 19.79 43.08 -21.86
C GLY A 32 20.31 44.13 -20.88
N ASN A 33 19.98 43.93 -19.60
CA ASN A 33 20.69 44.51 -18.46
C ASN A 33 21.13 43.37 -17.55
N GLU A 34 22.43 43.31 -17.27
CA GLU A 34 23.01 42.39 -16.29
C GLU A 34 22.37 42.62 -14.91
N LEU A 35 21.38 41.79 -14.57
CA LEU A 35 20.92 41.63 -13.20
C LEU A 35 21.93 40.74 -12.49
N SER A 36 22.99 41.37 -11.98
CA SER A 36 23.74 40.81 -10.87
C SER A 36 22.76 40.60 -9.71
N LEU A 37 22.45 39.34 -9.43
CA LEU A 37 21.78 38.94 -8.19
C LEU A 37 22.76 39.19 -7.04
N GLN A 38 22.84 40.44 -6.60
CA GLN A 38 23.37 40.74 -5.28
C GLN A 38 22.37 40.18 -4.27
N LEU A 39 22.72 39.04 -3.67
CA LEU A 39 22.10 38.55 -2.45
C LEU A 39 22.32 39.60 -1.35
N ASN A 40 21.38 40.54 -1.23
CA ASN A 40 21.32 41.46 -0.10
C ASN A 40 20.95 40.67 1.15
N PHE A 41 21.95 40.13 1.84
CA PHE A 41 21.78 39.73 3.23
C PHE A 41 21.51 40.99 4.03
N ASN A 42 20.27 41.13 4.52
CA ASN A 42 19.87 42.23 5.38
C ASN A 42 20.63 42.09 6.73
N THR A 43 21.73 42.81 6.91
CA THR A 43 22.64 42.69 8.07
C THR A 43 22.12 43.32 9.36
N ASN A 44 20.82 43.64 9.44
CA ASN A 44 20.21 44.29 10.62
C ASN A 44 19.26 43.40 11.43
N SER A 45 19.21 42.10 11.17
CA SER A 45 18.71 41.14 12.15
C SER A 45 19.86 40.69 13.05
N SER A 46 19.66 40.70 14.38
CA SER A 46 20.53 40.01 15.33
C SER A 46 20.99 38.66 14.76
N PRO A 47 22.27 38.27 14.87
CA PRO A 47 22.75 37.08 14.21
C PRO A 47 21.91 35.90 14.69
N GLU A 48 21.16 35.30 13.76
CA GLU A 48 20.61 33.96 13.97
C GLU A 48 21.77 33.12 14.48
N LYS A 49 21.53 32.37 15.57
CA LYS A 49 22.45 31.36 16.03
C LYS A 49 22.56 30.35 14.89
N ILE A 50 23.54 30.53 13.99
CA ILE A 50 23.79 29.59 12.91
C ILE A 50 24.07 28.27 13.62
N ASP A 51 23.20 27.29 13.43
CA ASP A 51 23.50 25.91 13.78
C ASP A 51 24.62 25.45 12.86
N THR A 52 25.86 25.70 13.31
CA THR A 52 27.07 25.47 12.52
C THR A 52 27.20 24.00 12.14
N ILE A 53 26.67 23.08 12.95
CA ILE A 53 26.65 21.66 12.67
C ILE A 53 25.60 21.38 11.59
N GLY A 54 24.36 21.82 11.78
CA GLY A 54 23.28 21.65 10.81
C GLY A 54 23.62 22.20 9.43
N TYR A 55 24.18 23.42 9.38
CA TYR A 55 24.68 24.03 8.15
C TYR A 55 25.76 23.18 7.47
N THR A 56 26.76 22.74 8.21
CA THR A 56 27.88 21.95 7.67
C THR A 56 27.37 20.62 7.10
N VAL A 57 26.46 19.94 7.80
CA VAL A 57 25.85 18.69 7.35
C VAL A 57 25.06 18.92 6.07
N ALA A 58 24.21 19.95 6.02
CA ALA A 58 23.41 20.27 4.84
C ALA A 58 24.28 20.61 3.62
N ALA A 59 25.27 21.48 3.79
CA ALA A 59 26.19 21.89 2.73
C ALA A 59 26.96 20.68 2.17
N ASN A 60 27.49 19.81 3.04
CA ASN A 60 28.20 18.62 2.61
C ASN A 60 27.28 17.64 1.87
N ASN A 61 26.04 17.45 2.33
CA ASN A 61 25.08 16.58 1.64
C ASN A 61 24.77 17.09 0.22
N ILE A 62 24.61 18.40 0.04
CA ILE A 62 24.39 19.01 -1.27
C ILE A 62 25.63 18.84 -2.15
N LEU A 63 26.79 19.26 -1.68
CA LEU A 63 28.05 19.22 -2.45
C LEU A 63 28.46 17.80 -2.87
N ASN A 64 28.20 16.80 -2.02
CA ASN A 64 28.52 15.41 -2.33
C ASN A 64 27.48 14.75 -3.25
N SER A 65 26.29 15.34 -3.41
CA SER A 65 25.26 14.80 -4.30
C SER A 65 25.33 15.36 -5.72
N MET A 66 25.78 16.61 -5.86
CA MET A 66 25.81 17.33 -7.12
C MET A 66 26.86 16.82 -8.10
N ASN A 67 26.51 16.83 -9.39
CA ASN A 67 27.44 16.71 -10.50
C ASN A 67 27.57 18.08 -11.21
N THR A 68 28.57 18.86 -10.82
CA THR A 68 28.80 20.22 -11.36
C THR A 68 29.27 20.26 -12.82
N THR A 69 29.50 19.10 -13.45
CA THR A 69 29.81 19.02 -14.89
C THR A 69 28.56 19.10 -15.76
N THR A 70 27.37 18.86 -15.21
CA THR A 70 26.10 18.97 -15.93
C THR A 70 25.57 20.39 -15.85
N ASN A 71 25.07 20.94 -16.95
CA ASN A 71 24.41 22.25 -16.91
C ASN A 71 23.05 22.14 -16.19
N PRO A 72 22.79 22.89 -15.11
CA PRO A 72 21.52 22.85 -14.39
C PRO A 72 20.32 23.28 -15.25
N CYS A 73 20.52 24.10 -16.28
CA CYS A 73 19.44 24.52 -17.17
C CYS A 73 19.03 23.44 -18.18
N ASP A 74 19.92 22.48 -18.45
CA ASP A 74 19.66 21.39 -19.40
C ASP A 74 19.11 20.15 -18.68
N ASN A 75 19.68 19.80 -17.52
CA ASN A 75 19.21 18.68 -16.71
C ASN A 75 19.50 18.92 -15.22
N PHE A 76 18.58 19.61 -14.55
CA PHE A 76 18.72 19.91 -13.12
C PHE A 76 18.80 18.66 -12.24
N PHE A 77 18.13 17.56 -12.62
CA PHE A 77 18.20 16.30 -11.88
C PHE A 77 19.61 15.71 -11.89
N GLN A 78 20.25 15.66 -13.05
CA GLN A 78 21.63 15.18 -13.16
C GLN A 78 22.63 16.14 -12.50
N TYR A 79 22.42 17.46 -12.61
CA TYR A 79 23.22 18.43 -11.87
C TYR A 79 23.10 18.23 -10.35
N ALA A 80 21.89 18.07 -9.82
CA ALA A 80 21.63 17.99 -8.39
C ALA A 80 21.98 16.62 -7.77
N CYS A 81 21.78 15.53 -8.51
CA CYS A 81 21.82 14.16 -7.98
C CYS A 81 22.82 13.23 -8.69
N GLY A 82 23.43 13.66 -9.80
CA GLY A 82 24.18 12.77 -10.68
C GLY A 82 25.36 12.07 -10.00
N ARG A 83 26.08 12.77 -9.10
CA ARG A 83 27.17 12.17 -8.33
C ARG A 83 26.62 11.17 -7.31
N TRP A 84 25.54 11.51 -6.63
CA TRP A 84 24.91 10.64 -5.65
C TRP A 84 24.52 9.29 -6.27
N ILE A 85 23.86 9.30 -7.43
CA ILE A 85 23.42 8.09 -8.15
C ILE A 85 24.61 7.18 -8.49
N HIS A 86 25.72 7.77 -8.93
CA HIS A 86 26.93 7.01 -9.26
C HIS A 86 27.56 6.36 -8.02
N GLU A 87 27.59 7.06 -6.89
CA GLU A 87 28.24 6.58 -5.66
C GLU A 87 27.35 5.66 -4.80
N HIS A 88 26.04 5.59 -5.06
CA HIS A 88 25.08 4.84 -4.24
C HIS A 88 24.32 3.81 -5.08
N PRO A 89 24.95 2.68 -5.45
CA PRO A 89 24.26 1.59 -6.13
C PRO A 89 23.11 1.05 -5.28
N ILE A 90 22.06 0.55 -5.94
CA ILE A 90 20.90 -0.03 -5.26
C ILE A 90 21.36 -1.28 -4.47
N PRO A 91 21.14 -1.33 -3.15
CA PRO A 91 21.51 -2.50 -2.35
C PRO A 91 20.76 -3.76 -2.79
N ASP A 92 21.41 -4.93 -2.66
CA ASP A 92 20.87 -6.25 -3.05
C ASP A 92 19.49 -6.57 -2.48
N ASP A 93 19.13 -6.00 -1.33
CA ASP A 93 17.86 -6.24 -0.64
C ASP A 93 16.74 -5.26 -1.03
N LYS A 94 16.94 -4.43 -2.07
CA LYS A 94 16.04 -3.35 -2.45
C LYS A 94 15.81 -3.30 -3.96
N SER A 95 14.67 -2.72 -4.35
CA SER A 95 14.31 -2.43 -5.73
C SER A 95 14.56 -0.97 -6.14
N GLY A 96 14.81 -0.10 -5.16
CA GLY A 96 15.13 1.31 -5.35
C GLY A 96 15.88 1.87 -4.14
N TYR A 97 16.68 2.92 -4.37
CA TYR A 97 17.47 3.54 -3.32
C TYR A 97 17.52 5.06 -3.48
N GLY A 98 17.34 5.78 -2.39
CA GLY A 98 17.20 7.24 -2.37
C GLY A 98 16.96 7.76 -0.95
N THR A 99 16.75 9.07 -0.83
CA THR A 99 16.58 9.75 0.46
C THR A 99 15.48 9.14 1.33
N PHE A 100 14.32 8.81 0.74
CA PHE A 100 13.22 8.19 1.50
C PHE A 100 13.61 6.82 2.08
N VAL A 101 14.36 6.01 1.33
CA VAL A 101 14.83 4.69 1.78
C VAL A 101 15.88 4.84 2.89
N ILE A 102 16.78 5.82 2.74
CA ILE A 102 17.77 6.16 3.78
C ILE A 102 17.05 6.57 5.07
N THR A 103 16.13 7.53 4.99
CA THR A 103 15.37 8.01 6.16
C THR A 103 14.56 6.87 6.78
N THR A 104 13.93 6.02 5.97
CA THR A 104 13.20 4.84 6.46
C THR A 104 14.13 3.89 7.22
N ASN A 105 15.34 3.64 6.73
CA ASN A 105 16.31 2.79 7.43
C ASN A 105 16.79 3.41 8.75
N ILE A 106 16.96 4.74 8.81
CA ILE A 106 17.30 5.44 10.06
C ILE A 106 16.17 5.25 11.08
N VAL A 107 14.93 5.52 10.69
CA VAL A 107 13.75 5.35 11.56
C VAL A 107 13.60 3.90 12.00
N ARG A 108 13.76 2.93 11.09
CA ARG A 108 13.71 1.50 11.43
C ARG A 108 14.78 1.09 12.44
N ASN A 109 15.99 1.62 12.35
CA ASN A 109 17.05 1.34 13.33
C ASN A 109 16.70 1.93 14.72
N GLN A 110 16.15 3.14 14.75
CA GLN A 110 15.65 3.74 16.00
C GLN A 110 14.50 2.91 16.58
N MET A 111 13.54 2.53 15.75
CA MET A 111 12.42 1.68 16.15
C MET A 111 12.87 0.30 16.63
N LYS A 112 13.87 -0.31 15.97
CA LYS A 112 14.47 -1.56 16.43
C LYS A 112 14.97 -1.43 17.86
N ALA A 113 15.74 -0.38 18.18
CA ALA A 113 16.25 -0.16 19.52
C ALA A 113 15.11 0.01 20.55
N LEU A 114 14.03 0.70 20.18
CA LEU A 114 12.84 0.85 21.03
C LEU A 114 12.10 -0.47 21.26
N LEU A 115 12.00 -1.31 20.24
CA LEU A 115 11.31 -2.61 20.28
C LEU A 115 12.13 -3.70 21.00
N GLU A 116 13.45 -3.62 20.96
CA GLU A 116 14.39 -4.51 21.66
C GLU A 116 14.62 -4.12 23.13
N SER A 117 14.23 -2.90 23.52
CA SER A 117 14.32 -2.43 24.90
C SER A 117 13.51 -3.30 25.88
N ASN A 118 14.01 -3.42 27.11
CA ASN A 118 13.31 -4.05 28.23
C ASN A 118 12.60 -3.03 29.15
N GLU A 119 12.57 -1.76 28.76
CA GLU A 119 11.84 -0.71 29.49
C GLU A 119 10.35 -0.98 29.41
N THR A 120 9.67 -1.01 30.56
CA THR A 120 8.20 -1.08 30.60
C THR A 120 7.60 0.29 30.27
N VAL A 121 6.60 0.31 29.40
CA VAL A 121 5.95 1.54 28.95
C VAL A 121 4.46 1.46 29.23
N THR A 122 3.90 2.51 29.84
CA THR A 122 2.47 2.63 30.09
C THR A 122 1.77 3.48 29.01
N PRO A 123 0.52 3.15 28.64
CA PRO A 123 -0.23 1.93 28.98
C PRO A 123 0.35 0.65 28.34
N GLU A 124 0.01 -0.52 28.89
CA GLU A 124 0.48 -1.85 28.45
C GLU A 124 0.27 -2.10 26.95
N CYS A 125 -0.80 -1.56 26.36
CA CYS A 125 -1.07 -1.70 24.92
C CYS A 125 0.06 -1.16 24.03
N ILE A 126 0.89 -0.25 24.52
CA ILE A 126 2.08 0.23 23.81
C ILE A 126 3.17 -0.84 23.78
N ASP A 127 3.29 -1.64 24.85
CA ASP A 127 4.33 -2.67 24.98
C ASP A 127 4.01 -3.94 24.15
N VAL A 128 2.75 -4.12 23.74
CA VAL A 128 2.33 -5.21 22.83
C VAL A 128 3.12 -5.19 21.52
N ALA A 129 3.55 -4.01 21.03
CA ALA A 129 4.40 -3.91 19.85
C ALA A 129 5.75 -4.62 20.01
N ARG A 130 6.32 -4.63 21.24
CA ARG A 130 7.56 -5.36 21.55
C ARG A 130 7.34 -6.86 21.59
N ILE A 131 6.20 -7.30 22.15
CA ILE A 131 5.81 -8.72 22.17
C ILE A 131 5.70 -9.25 20.72
N LEU A 132 5.00 -8.51 19.86
CA LEU A 132 4.86 -8.84 18.45
C LEU A 132 6.21 -8.89 17.73
N TYR A 133 7.08 -7.89 17.96
CA TYR A 133 8.42 -7.86 17.38
C TYR A 133 9.25 -9.09 17.80
N LYS A 134 9.29 -9.41 19.10
CA LYS A 134 10.01 -10.56 19.66
C LYS A 134 9.46 -11.88 19.11
N ALA A 135 8.13 -12.01 18.96
CA ALA A 135 7.51 -13.18 18.35
C ALA A 135 7.93 -13.34 16.88
N CYS A 136 7.90 -12.26 16.09
CA CYS A 136 8.34 -12.26 14.69
C CYS A 136 9.81 -12.66 14.52
N MET A 137 10.68 -12.20 15.42
CA MET A 137 12.10 -12.52 15.41
C MET A 137 12.41 -13.98 15.79
N ASN A 138 11.54 -14.64 16.55
CA ASN A 138 11.77 -16.00 17.05
C ASN A 138 11.47 -17.10 16.01
N VAL A 139 10.91 -16.75 14.85
CA VAL A 139 10.52 -17.69 13.78
C VAL A 139 11.73 -18.40 13.15
N ASP A 140 12.92 -17.80 13.16
CA ASP A 140 14.15 -18.40 12.59
C ASP A 140 14.63 -19.66 13.35
N LYS A 141 14.09 -19.95 14.54
CA LYS A 141 14.37 -21.20 15.26
C LYS A 141 13.64 -22.42 14.69
N ILE A 142 12.71 -22.21 13.75
CA ILE A 142 11.94 -23.28 13.12
C ILE A 142 12.77 -23.91 11.99
N LYS A 143 13.43 -25.04 12.29
CA LYS A 143 14.22 -25.81 11.30
C LYS A 143 13.37 -26.67 10.36
N VAL A 144 12.16 -27.02 10.77
CA VAL A 144 11.20 -27.82 9.99
C VAL A 144 9.92 -27.02 9.90
N VAL A 145 9.51 -26.65 8.68
CA VAL A 145 8.25 -25.95 8.45
C VAL A 145 7.12 -26.95 8.70
N LYS A 146 6.54 -26.89 9.90
CA LYS A 146 5.37 -27.65 10.31
C LYS A 146 4.13 -26.81 10.00
N THR A 147 3.45 -27.14 8.91
CA THR A 147 2.26 -26.40 8.45
C THR A 147 0.95 -27.04 8.94
N GLU A 148 1.00 -28.07 9.78
CA GLU A 148 -0.20 -28.71 10.34
C GLU A 148 -1.09 -27.68 11.06
N GLN A 149 -0.50 -26.80 11.88
CA GLN A 149 -1.25 -25.76 12.58
C GLN A 149 -1.88 -24.73 11.63
N LEU A 150 -1.20 -24.44 10.51
CA LEU A 150 -1.72 -23.55 9.49
C LEU A 150 -2.93 -24.18 8.80
N ILE A 151 -2.81 -25.44 8.40
CA ILE A 151 -3.90 -26.20 7.80
C ILE A 151 -5.06 -26.34 8.76
N ASP A 152 -4.81 -26.61 10.04
CA ASP A 152 -5.86 -26.71 11.07
C ASP A 152 -6.56 -25.36 11.26
N ALA A 153 -5.84 -24.23 11.17
CA ALA A 153 -6.43 -22.91 11.18
C ALA A 153 -7.30 -22.69 9.94
N PHE A 154 -6.84 -23.08 8.76
CA PHE A 154 -7.65 -23.01 7.52
C PHE A 154 -8.90 -23.88 7.59
N ARG A 155 -8.81 -25.10 8.13
CA ARG A 155 -9.96 -26.02 8.28
C ARG A 155 -11.06 -25.48 9.20
N LYS A 156 -10.72 -24.59 10.14
CA LYS A 156 -11.71 -23.91 11.00
C LYS A 156 -12.54 -22.87 10.24
N ILE A 157 -11.99 -22.35 9.16
CA ILE A 157 -12.60 -21.29 8.35
C ILE A 157 -13.40 -21.90 7.20
N GLY A 158 -12.95 -23.03 6.65
CA GLY A 158 -13.65 -23.72 5.60
C GLY A 158 -12.97 -25.01 5.17
N LYS A 159 -13.55 -25.66 4.16
CA LYS A 159 -12.93 -26.79 3.46
C LYS A 159 -12.39 -26.32 2.12
N TRP A 160 -11.19 -26.77 1.78
CA TRP A 160 -10.43 -26.22 0.65
C TRP A 160 -10.06 -27.33 -0.32
N PRO A 161 -10.31 -27.17 -1.64
CA PRO A 161 -10.03 -28.24 -2.59
C PRO A 161 -8.53 -28.56 -2.74
N PHE A 162 -7.63 -27.62 -2.43
CA PHE A 162 -6.19 -27.90 -2.37
C PHE A 162 -5.78 -28.82 -1.21
N ILE A 163 -6.58 -28.87 -0.14
CA ILE A 163 -6.23 -29.53 1.13
C ILE A 163 -7.04 -30.83 1.31
N GLU A 164 -8.28 -30.83 0.83
CA GLU A 164 -9.26 -31.89 1.08
C GLU A 164 -9.42 -32.79 -0.16
N GLU A 165 -9.05 -34.07 -0.03
CA GLU A 165 -9.15 -35.06 -1.11
C GLU A 165 -10.61 -35.27 -1.57
N ASN A 166 -11.55 -35.27 -0.62
CA ASN A 166 -12.98 -35.49 -0.86
C ASN A 166 -13.78 -34.18 -0.74
N TRP A 167 -13.24 -33.08 -1.26
CA TRP A 167 -13.95 -31.80 -1.25
C TRP A 167 -15.26 -31.87 -2.05
N ASP A 168 -16.38 -31.54 -1.42
CA ASP A 168 -17.71 -31.61 -2.01
C ASP A 168 -18.19 -30.25 -2.52
N ASN A 169 -18.31 -30.15 -3.84
CA ASN A 169 -18.81 -29.00 -4.58
C ASN A 169 -20.21 -28.54 -4.13
N TYR A 170 -21.07 -29.46 -3.66
CA TYR A 170 -22.44 -29.13 -3.27
C TYR A 170 -22.55 -28.48 -1.89
N THR A 171 -21.51 -28.63 -1.06
CA THR A 171 -21.44 -28.01 0.28
C THR A 171 -20.80 -26.63 0.28
N PHE A 172 -20.31 -26.19 -0.88
CA PHE A 172 -19.65 -24.90 -1.04
C PHE A 172 -20.67 -23.75 -1.07
N ASP A 173 -20.61 -22.88 -0.07
CA ASP A 173 -21.26 -21.56 -0.08
C ASP A 173 -20.16 -20.49 -0.14
N ILE A 174 -20.12 -19.76 -1.26
CA ILE A 174 -19.16 -18.67 -1.48
C ILE A 174 -19.36 -17.55 -0.45
N THR A 175 -20.59 -17.30 0.01
CA THR A 175 -20.90 -16.27 1.00
C THR A 175 -20.23 -16.61 2.32
N ASP A 176 -20.42 -17.83 2.81
CA ASP A 176 -19.82 -18.29 4.07
C ASP A 176 -18.30 -18.27 4.00
N MET A 177 -17.74 -18.77 2.89
CA MET A 177 -16.29 -18.79 2.73
C MET A 177 -15.69 -17.38 2.73
N LEU A 178 -16.23 -16.46 1.92
CA LEU A 178 -15.74 -15.08 1.88
C LEU A 178 -15.93 -14.38 3.22
N ALA A 179 -17.05 -14.62 3.90
CA ALA A 179 -17.35 -14.02 5.19
C ALA A 179 -16.35 -14.49 6.26
N SER A 180 -16.16 -15.80 6.41
CA SER A 180 -15.26 -16.37 7.43
C SER A 180 -13.80 -16.01 7.15
N VAL A 181 -13.41 -15.96 5.87
CA VAL A 181 -12.08 -15.51 5.45
C VAL A 181 -11.86 -14.03 5.81
N THR A 182 -12.82 -13.18 5.46
CA THR A 182 -12.72 -11.73 5.71
C THR A 182 -12.73 -11.44 7.23
N GLU A 183 -13.58 -12.12 7.99
CA GLU A 183 -13.63 -12.00 9.45
C GLU A 183 -12.30 -12.41 10.10
N THR A 184 -11.71 -13.52 9.64
CA THR A 184 -10.51 -14.07 10.27
C THR A 184 -9.23 -13.32 9.89
N PHE A 185 -9.14 -12.84 8.65
CA PHE A 185 -7.88 -12.28 8.12
C PHE A 185 -7.93 -10.78 7.86
N GLY A 186 -9.12 -10.18 7.82
CA GLY A 186 -9.30 -8.74 7.60
C GLY A 186 -9.05 -8.27 6.18
N ASP A 187 -8.80 -9.17 5.22
CA ASP A 187 -8.60 -8.83 3.80
C ASP A 187 -9.67 -9.51 2.92
N PRO A 188 -10.67 -8.75 2.45
CA PRO A 188 -11.71 -9.26 1.56
C PRO A 188 -11.14 -9.74 0.21
N ILE A 189 -11.56 -10.94 -0.23
CA ILE A 189 -11.18 -11.51 -1.53
C ILE A 189 -12.33 -11.32 -2.52
N LEU A 190 -12.00 -11.20 -3.81
CA LEU A 190 -12.91 -10.94 -4.95
C LEU A 190 -13.48 -9.51 -5.01
N PHE A 191 -13.74 -8.86 -3.89
CA PHE A 191 -14.10 -7.44 -3.83
C PHE A 191 -13.74 -6.87 -2.46
N LYS A 192 -13.44 -5.56 -2.40
CA LYS A 192 -13.20 -4.87 -1.13
C LYS A 192 -14.51 -4.48 -0.47
N ILE A 193 -14.54 -4.55 0.84
CA ILE A 193 -15.59 -3.95 1.67
C ILE A 193 -14.95 -3.19 2.84
N PHE A 194 -15.35 -1.95 3.05
CA PHE A 194 -14.79 -1.12 4.11
C PHE A 194 -15.74 -0.01 4.55
N ILE A 195 -15.44 0.59 5.69
CA ILE A 195 -16.16 1.73 6.24
C ILE A 195 -15.23 2.94 6.19
N ASP A 196 -15.73 4.04 5.65
CA ASP A 196 -15.03 5.32 5.61
C ASP A 196 -16.03 6.48 5.75
N ALA A 197 -15.57 7.72 5.89
CA ALA A 197 -16.43 8.90 5.82
C ALA A 197 -17.20 8.92 4.49
N GLU A 198 -18.49 9.26 4.52
CA GLU A 198 -19.28 9.37 3.29
C GLU A 198 -18.78 10.58 2.48
N SER A 199 -18.34 10.37 1.23
CA SER A 199 -17.63 11.41 0.46
C SER A 199 -18.45 12.67 0.17
N LYS A 200 -19.79 12.58 0.17
CA LYS A 200 -20.71 13.72 0.06
C LYS A 200 -21.23 14.25 1.41
N ASN A 201 -21.00 13.53 2.49
CA ASN A 201 -21.35 13.96 3.85
C ASN A 201 -20.34 13.37 4.86
N THR A 202 -19.23 14.07 5.06
CA THR A 202 -18.11 13.58 5.88
C THR A 202 -18.42 13.55 7.38
N THR A 203 -19.63 13.93 7.81
CA THR A 203 -20.06 13.81 9.22
C THR A 203 -20.62 12.42 9.56
N VAL A 204 -20.82 11.56 8.55
CA VAL A 204 -21.30 10.19 8.73
C VAL A 204 -20.34 9.20 8.07
N HIS A 205 -20.39 7.96 8.53
CA HIS A 205 -19.68 6.86 7.88
C HIS A 205 -20.58 6.18 6.86
N GLY A 206 -20.00 5.80 5.72
CA GLY A 206 -20.62 4.99 4.69
C GLY A 206 -19.98 3.61 4.62
N LEU A 207 -20.77 2.61 4.23
CA LEU A 207 -20.28 1.31 3.81
C LEU A 207 -19.92 1.36 2.32
N TYR A 208 -18.72 0.92 1.98
CA TYR A 208 -18.20 0.94 0.61
C TYR A 208 -17.92 -0.47 0.10
N ILE A 209 -18.22 -0.71 -1.18
CA ILE A 209 -17.73 -1.84 -1.96
C ILE A 209 -16.87 -1.33 -3.09
N ASP A 210 -15.75 -1.99 -3.33
CA ASP A 210 -14.83 -1.64 -4.42
C ASP A 210 -14.21 -2.88 -5.08
N GLN A 211 -13.47 -2.68 -6.16
CA GLN A 211 -12.75 -3.72 -6.86
C GLN A 211 -11.75 -4.46 -5.97
N ALA A 212 -11.49 -5.73 -6.29
CA ALA A 212 -10.48 -6.52 -5.57
C ALA A 212 -9.05 -6.05 -5.85
N ASP A 213 -8.17 -6.41 -4.92
CA ASP A 213 -6.74 -6.51 -5.21
C ASP A 213 -6.43 -7.85 -5.88
N LEU A 214 -5.43 -7.86 -6.76
CA LEU A 214 -4.88 -9.08 -7.36
C LEU A 214 -3.87 -9.72 -6.41
N GLY A 215 -3.54 -11.00 -6.60
CA GLY A 215 -2.59 -11.73 -5.78
C GLY A 215 -1.14 -11.27 -5.93
N LEU A 216 -0.80 -10.52 -6.99
CA LEU A 216 0.47 -9.79 -7.07
C LEU A 216 0.44 -8.41 -6.38
N GLY A 217 -0.73 -7.96 -5.91
CA GLY A 217 -0.97 -6.71 -5.20
C GLY A 217 -1.73 -5.66 -6.02
N SER A 218 -2.09 -4.54 -5.40
CA SER A 218 -2.73 -3.40 -6.08
C SER A 218 -1.80 -2.80 -7.14
N GLY A 219 -2.36 -2.30 -8.25
CA GLY A 219 -1.59 -1.67 -9.33
C GLY A 219 -0.73 -2.62 -10.17
N THR A 220 -0.88 -3.93 -10.01
CA THR A 220 -0.09 -4.95 -10.72
C THR A 220 -0.74 -5.50 -11.98
N GLN A 221 -1.86 -4.91 -12.41
CA GLN A 221 -2.66 -5.33 -13.56
C GLN A 221 -1.83 -5.59 -14.82
N ASP A 222 -0.85 -4.72 -15.12
CA ASP A 222 0.01 -4.87 -16.29
C ASP A 222 0.83 -6.17 -16.29
N TYR A 223 1.20 -6.72 -15.13
CA TYR A 223 1.92 -8.00 -15.06
C TYR A 223 1.06 -9.16 -15.56
N TYR A 224 -0.27 -9.03 -15.51
CA TYR A 224 -1.21 -10.02 -16.01
C TYR A 224 -1.57 -9.79 -17.48
N LEU A 225 -1.66 -8.53 -17.91
CA LEU A 225 -2.26 -8.18 -19.20
C LEU A 225 -1.24 -7.80 -20.30
N ASN A 226 0.01 -7.48 -19.94
CA ASN A 226 1.02 -6.99 -20.89
C ASN A 226 2.22 -7.96 -21.02
N PRO A 227 2.06 -9.09 -21.74
CA PRO A 227 3.12 -10.08 -21.90
C PRO A 227 4.30 -9.55 -22.75
N THR A 228 4.11 -8.50 -23.55
CA THR A 228 5.20 -7.87 -24.31
C THR A 228 6.15 -7.12 -23.39
N LYS A 229 5.62 -6.38 -22.41
CA LYS A 229 6.42 -5.64 -21.42
C LYS A 229 6.91 -6.55 -20.28
N PHE A 230 6.13 -7.56 -19.91
CA PHE A 230 6.38 -8.43 -18.75
C PHE A 230 6.33 -9.92 -19.10
N PRO A 231 7.18 -10.43 -20.02
CA PRO A 231 7.06 -11.78 -20.58
C PRO A 231 7.27 -12.91 -19.57
N THR A 232 7.95 -12.65 -18.46
CA THR A 232 8.35 -13.66 -17.47
C THR A 232 7.55 -13.62 -16.17
N HIS A 233 6.77 -12.56 -15.93
CA HIS A 233 6.21 -12.28 -14.59
C HIS A 233 5.11 -13.27 -14.20
N LEU A 234 4.17 -13.57 -15.11
CA LEU A 234 3.12 -14.57 -14.86
C LEU A 234 3.68 -15.98 -14.66
N ASN A 235 4.78 -16.33 -15.35
CA ASN A 235 5.41 -17.63 -15.15
C ASN A 235 6.07 -17.71 -13.77
N ALA A 236 6.79 -16.67 -13.36
CA ALA A 236 7.35 -16.58 -12.02
C ALA A 236 6.27 -16.64 -10.92
N TYR A 237 5.10 -16.03 -11.18
CA TYR A 237 3.97 -16.09 -10.25
C TYR A 237 3.38 -17.50 -10.11
N LYS A 238 3.21 -18.22 -11.22
CA LYS A 238 2.77 -19.64 -11.20
C LYS A 238 3.78 -20.55 -10.52
N GLU A 239 5.07 -20.34 -10.76
CA GLU A 239 6.13 -21.10 -10.07
C GLU A 239 6.09 -20.85 -8.56
N TYR A 240 5.91 -19.59 -8.15
CA TYR A 240 5.73 -19.22 -6.76
C TYR A 240 4.51 -19.90 -6.14
N GLN A 241 3.35 -19.84 -6.79
CA GLN A 241 2.13 -20.56 -6.38
C GLN A 241 2.40 -22.05 -6.14
N LEU A 242 3.00 -22.69 -7.13
CA LEU A 242 3.25 -24.12 -7.11
C LEU A 242 4.25 -24.52 -6.02
N ASP A 243 5.38 -23.81 -5.90
CA ASP A 243 6.39 -24.08 -4.89
C ASP A 243 5.84 -23.87 -3.46
N THR A 244 5.04 -22.82 -3.26
CA THR A 244 4.39 -22.54 -1.97
C THR A 244 3.36 -23.60 -1.61
N LEU A 245 2.50 -24.01 -2.55
CA LEU A 245 1.51 -25.06 -2.31
C LEU A 245 2.17 -26.39 -1.97
N LYS A 246 3.23 -26.79 -2.70
CA LYS A 246 4.02 -27.99 -2.39
C LYS A 246 4.61 -27.93 -0.98
N LEU A 247 5.18 -26.79 -0.59
CA LEU A 247 5.75 -26.60 0.74
C LEU A 247 4.68 -26.75 1.82
N VAL A 248 3.52 -26.12 1.64
CA VAL A 248 2.42 -26.14 2.62
C VAL A 248 1.81 -27.54 2.74
N LEU A 249 1.58 -28.25 1.64
CA LEU A 249 0.97 -29.59 1.67
C LEU A 249 1.94 -30.64 2.22
N SER A 250 3.19 -30.64 1.75
CA SER A 250 4.23 -31.55 2.26
C SER A 250 4.53 -31.30 3.74
N GLY A 251 4.56 -30.04 4.18
CA GLY A 251 4.79 -29.67 5.58
C GLY A 251 3.67 -30.11 6.53
N ALA A 252 2.49 -30.43 5.99
CA ALA A 252 1.34 -30.93 6.73
C ALA A 252 1.12 -32.44 6.54
N ASN A 253 2.04 -33.13 5.86
CA ASN A 253 1.93 -34.54 5.47
C ASN A 253 0.65 -34.86 4.67
N ILE A 254 0.19 -33.92 3.85
CA ILE A 254 -0.95 -34.12 2.95
C ILE A 254 -0.41 -34.64 1.62
N SER A 255 -0.96 -35.77 1.16
CA SER A 255 -0.65 -36.33 -0.16
C SER A 255 -1.34 -35.51 -1.25
N TYR A 256 -0.64 -35.24 -2.35
CA TYR A 256 -1.19 -34.52 -3.50
C TYR A 256 -0.65 -35.08 -4.80
N ASP A 257 -1.48 -35.07 -5.84
CA ASP A 257 -1.04 -35.35 -7.20
C ASP A 257 -0.42 -34.10 -7.84
N ILE A 258 0.80 -34.24 -8.35
CA ILE A 258 1.57 -33.11 -8.89
C ILE A 258 0.92 -32.54 -10.16
N SER A 259 0.29 -33.39 -10.98
CA SER A 259 -0.28 -33.01 -12.26
C SER A 259 -1.58 -32.24 -12.05
N GLN A 260 -2.41 -32.70 -11.13
CA GLN A 260 -3.60 -31.99 -10.70
C GLN A 260 -3.25 -30.64 -10.05
N LEU A 261 -2.22 -30.59 -9.20
CA LEU A 261 -1.80 -29.34 -8.57
C LEU A 261 -1.35 -28.29 -9.61
N ILE A 262 -0.62 -28.70 -10.64
CA ILE A 262 -0.24 -27.82 -11.76
C ILE A 262 -1.48 -27.33 -12.52
N THR A 263 -2.45 -28.21 -12.74
CA THR A 263 -3.72 -27.87 -13.42
C THR A 263 -4.50 -26.83 -12.61
N ASP A 264 -4.69 -27.08 -11.31
CA ASP A 264 -5.40 -26.17 -10.41
C ASP A 264 -4.70 -24.79 -10.32
N VAL A 265 -3.35 -24.74 -10.29
CA VAL A 265 -2.60 -23.47 -10.30
C VAL A 265 -2.80 -22.71 -11.62
N ASN A 266 -2.82 -23.41 -12.75
CA ASN A 266 -3.09 -22.77 -14.04
C ASN A 266 -4.50 -22.22 -14.12
N ASP A 267 -5.50 -22.96 -13.62
CA ASP A 267 -6.90 -22.52 -13.60
C ASP A 267 -7.10 -21.30 -12.68
N VAL A 268 -6.51 -21.31 -11.48
CA VAL A 268 -6.51 -20.17 -10.55
C VAL A 268 -5.87 -18.94 -11.17
N THR A 269 -4.76 -19.12 -11.88
CA THR A 269 -4.07 -18.01 -12.58
C THR A 269 -4.90 -17.48 -13.73
N ALA A 270 -5.50 -18.35 -14.54
CA ALA A 270 -6.38 -17.96 -15.65
C ALA A 270 -7.60 -17.19 -15.15
N PHE A 271 -8.21 -17.66 -14.05
CA PHE A 271 -9.30 -16.95 -13.38
C PHE A 271 -8.88 -15.56 -12.90
N GLU A 272 -7.71 -15.43 -12.28
CA GLU A 272 -7.19 -14.12 -11.86
C GLU A 272 -6.88 -13.18 -13.02
N ILE A 273 -6.42 -13.70 -14.17
CA ILE A 273 -6.24 -12.91 -15.39
C ILE A 273 -7.57 -12.32 -15.86
N GLU A 274 -8.67 -13.06 -15.80
CA GLU A 274 -10.00 -12.51 -16.13
C GLU A 274 -10.41 -11.41 -15.14
N ILE A 275 -10.19 -11.59 -13.83
CA ILE A 275 -10.42 -10.53 -12.84
C ILE A 275 -9.57 -9.29 -13.16
N ALA A 276 -8.30 -9.47 -13.51
CA ALA A 276 -7.40 -8.39 -13.87
C ALA A 276 -7.90 -7.57 -15.06
N LYS A 277 -8.60 -8.17 -16.03
CA LYS A 277 -9.23 -7.43 -17.16
C LYS A 277 -10.36 -6.50 -16.72
N PHE A 278 -10.98 -6.75 -15.57
CA PHE A 278 -12.12 -5.96 -15.09
C PHE A 278 -11.72 -4.84 -14.14
N ILE A 279 -10.49 -4.88 -13.60
CA ILE A 279 -9.96 -3.85 -12.72
C ILE A 279 -9.84 -2.53 -13.47
N GLU A 280 -10.41 -1.47 -12.89
CA GLU A 280 -10.25 -0.13 -13.42
C GLU A 280 -8.86 0.41 -13.00
N PRO A 281 -8.02 0.86 -13.95
CA PRO A 281 -6.71 1.44 -13.63
C PRO A 281 -6.84 2.67 -12.72
N GLU A 282 -5.93 2.84 -11.75
CA GLU A 282 -5.97 3.96 -10.79
C GLU A 282 -6.05 5.34 -11.45
N ALA A 283 -5.39 5.53 -12.60
CA ALA A 283 -5.45 6.79 -13.36
C ALA A 283 -6.88 7.17 -13.79
N ASN A 284 -7.77 6.19 -13.99
CA ASN A 284 -9.17 6.40 -14.35
C ASN A 284 -10.09 6.51 -13.12
N ARG A 285 -9.53 6.38 -11.92
CA ARG A 285 -10.25 6.42 -10.63
C ARG A 285 -10.09 7.75 -9.88
N HIS A 286 -9.55 8.77 -10.53
CA HIS A 286 -9.37 10.09 -9.92
C HIS A 286 -10.67 10.90 -9.82
N ASP A 287 -11.71 10.56 -10.59
CA ASP A 287 -13.04 11.20 -10.49
C ASP A 287 -13.85 10.62 -9.33
N SER A 288 -13.82 11.32 -8.18
CA SER A 288 -14.56 10.93 -6.98
C SER A 288 -16.08 10.96 -7.15
N SER A 289 -16.61 11.73 -8.11
CA SER A 289 -18.06 11.75 -8.38
C SER A 289 -18.49 10.49 -9.13
N ARG A 290 -17.65 9.98 -10.05
CA ARG A 290 -17.86 8.70 -10.75
C ARG A 290 -17.86 7.51 -9.78
N LEU A 291 -16.97 7.53 -8.80
CA LEU A 291 -16.87 6.49 -7.77
C LEU A 291 -18.02 6.53 -6.75
N TYR A 292 -18.79 7.62 -6.67
CA TYR A 292 -19.89 7.71 -5.73
C TYR A 292 -21.19 7.15 -6.32
N ASN A 293 -21.37 5.82 -6.26
CA ASN A 293 -22.62 5.16 -6.65
C ASN A 293 -23.36 4.65 -5.42
N LYS A 294 -24.12 5.54 -4.76
CA LYS A 294 -24.99 5.18 -3.62
C LYS A 294 -26.14 4.28 -4.09
N ARG A 295 -26.34 3.16 -3.40
CA ARG A 295 -27.32 2.10 -3.64
C ARG A 295 -27.87 1.59 -2.31
N MET A 296 -28.88 0.74 -2.37
CA MET A 296 -29.32 -0.04 -1.21
C MET A 296 -28.76 -1.46 -1.30
N ILE A 297 -28.64 -2.18 -0.18
CA ILE A 297 -28.24 -3.60 -0.18
C ILE A 297 -29.15 -4.42 -1.11
N ALA A 298 -30.45 -4.12 -1.17
CA ALA A 298 -31.39 -4.76 -2.10
C ALA A 298 -30.94 -4.73 -3.58
N ASP A 299 -30.23 -3.66 -4.00
CA ASP A 299 -29.74 -3.53 -5.36
C ASP A 299 -28.58 -4.50 -5.65
N LEU A 300 -27.82 -4.89 -4.62
CA LEU A 300 -26.69 -5.81 -4.76
C LEU A 300 -27.16 -7.21 -5.14
N TYR A 301 -28.33 -7.66 -4.67
CA TYR A 301 -28.91 -8.93 -5.09
C TYR A 301 -29.26 -8.98 -6.59
N LYS A 302 -29.33 -7.83 -7.28
CA LYS A 302 -29.44 -7.76 -8.74
C LYS A 302 -28.09 -7.64 -9.43
N LEU A 303 -27.15 -6.92 -8.82
CA LEU A 303 -25.84 -6.62 -9.40
C LEU A 303 -24.84 -7.78 -9.24
N PHE A 304 -24.93 -8.50 -8.13
CA PHE A 304 -24.03 -9.56 -7.72
C PHE A 304 -24.80 -10.61 -6.87
N PRO A 305 -25.68 -11.40 -7.51
CA PRO A 305 -26.59 -12.35 -6.84
C PRO A 305 -25.91 -13.57 -6.20
N GLN A 306 -24.63 -13.83 -6.49
CA GLN A 306 -23.91 -14.99 -5.95
C GLN A 306 -23.63 -14.87 -4.45
N ILE A 307 -23.73 -13.67 -3.87
CA ILE A 307 -23.48 -13.40 -2.46
C ILE A 307 -24.81 -13.13 -1.76
N ASP A 308 -25.04 -13.81 -0.64
CA ASP A 308 -26.08 -13.39 0.30
C ASP A 308 -25.57 -12.20 1.13
N TRP A 309 -25.84 -10.99 0.64
CA TRP A 309 -25.26 -9.75 1.17
C TRP A 309 -25.59 -9.48 2.64
N ILE A 310 -26.83 -9.72 3.06
CA ILE A 310 -27.22 -9.56 4.47
C ILE A 310 -26.47 -10.56 5.34
N LYS A 311 -26.46 -11.85 4.94
CA LYS A 311 -25.71 -12.90 5.66
C LYS A 311 -24.22 -12.56 5.75
N PHE A 312 -23.62 -12.14 4.65
CA PHE A 312 -22.22 -11.70 4.58
C PHE A 312 -21.93 -10.56 5.57
N LEU A 313 -22.73 -9.48 5.53
CA LEU A 313 -22.51 -8.31 6.40
C LEU A 313 -22.77 -8.60 7.88
N ILE A 314 -23.77 -9.41 8.20
CA ILE A 314 -24.04 -9.86 9.58
C ILE A 314 -22.86 -10.65 10.12
N HIS A 315 -22.23 -11.50 9.30
CA HIS A 315 -21.05 -12.26 9.72
C HIS A 315 -19.83 -11.36 10.00
N LEU A 316 -19.68 -10.27 9.25
CA LEU A 316 -18.56 -9.33 9.43
C LEU A 316 -18.76 -8.29 10.53
N THR A 317 -19.95 -8.19 11.10
CA THR A 317 -20.30 -7.11 12.03
C THR A 317 -20.66 -7.63 13.42
N PRO A 318 -20.35 -6.87 14.48
CA PRO A 318 -20.78 -7.21 15.83
C PRO A 318 -22.31 -7.30 15.91
N THR A 319 -22.83 -8.17 16.77
CA THR A 319 -24.28 -8.38 16.94
C THR A 319 -25.06 -7.09 17.21
N SER A 320 -24.45 -6.09 17.85
CA SER A 320 -25.07 -4.79 18.10
C SER A 320 -25.38 -3.98 16.84
N MET A 321 -24.84 -4.37 15.68
CA MET A 321 -25.05 -3.72 14.39
C MET A 321 -26.08 -4.45 13.52
N HIS A 322 -26.49 -5.67 13.88
CA HIS A 322 -27.35 -6.49 13.01
C HIS A 322 -28.71 -5.85 12.75
N ASP A 323 -29.26 -5.12 13.73
CA ASP A 323 -30.57 -4.46 13.61
C ASP A 323 -30.59 -3.29 12.61
N ILE A 324 -29.42 -2.76 12.22
CA ILE A 324 -29.31 -1.64 11.27
C ILE A 324 -28.88 -2.09 9.86
N ILE A 325 -28.69 -3.38 9.66
CA ILE A 325 -28.29 -3.98 8.37
C ILE A 325 -29.51 -4.69 7.79
N ASP A 326 -30.17 -4.02 6.86
CA ASP A 326 -31.31 -4.55 6.13
C ASP A 326 -31.24 -4.19 4.64
N ASN A 327 -32.23 -4.64 3.87
CA ASN A 327 -32.28 -4.41 2.43
C ASN A 327 -32.31 -2.92 2.02
N ASN A 328 -32.71 -2.01 2.91
CA ASN A 328 -32.76 -0.57 2.70
C ASN A 328 -31.49 0.16 3.17
N THR A 329 -30.57 -0.53 3.86
CA THR A 329 -29.29 0.05 4.28
C THR A 329 -28.51 0.54 3.05
N ASN A 330 -28.00 1.77 3.15
CA ASN A 330 -27.25 2.40 2.07
C ASN A 330 -25.83 1.83 1.96
N ILE A 331 -25.36 1.68 0.72
CA ILE A 331 -24.01 1.26 0.39
C ILE A 331 -23.49 2.04 -0.82
N ILE A 332 -22.20 2.32 -0.88
CA ILE A 332 -21.56 3.04 -1.97
C ILE A 332 -20.70 2.06 -2.76
N VAL A 333 -21.04 1.83 -4.02
CA VAL A 333 -20.29 0.94 -4.90
C VAL A 333 -19.36 1.78 -5.78
N GLN A 334 -18.05 1.65 -5.58
CA GLN A 334 -17.08 2.48 -6.30
C GLN A 334 -16.98 2.08 -7.78
N GLU A 335 -16.70 0.81 -8.06
CA GLU A 335 -16.61 0.31 -9.43
C GLU A 335 -17.76 -0.61 -9.82
N MET A 336 -18.84 0.01 -10.28
CA MET A 336 -20.03 -0.71 -10.77
C MET A 336 -19.71 -1.68 -11.92
N GLY A 337 -18.77 -1.33 -12.81
CA GLY A 337 -18.38 -2.15 -13.96
C GLY A 337 -17.67 -3.43 -13.53
N PHE A 338 -16.68 -3.28 -12.64
CA PHE A 338 -15.95 -4.40 -12.04
C PHE A 338 -16.91 -5.39 -11.36
N ILE A 339 -17.80 -4.91 -10.49
CA ILE A 339 -18.71 -5.76 -9.72
C ILE A 339 -19.64 -6.58 -10.62
N LYS A 340 -20.18 -5.98 -11.69
CA LYS A 340 -21.01 -6.69 -12.67
C LYS A 340 -20.23 -7.76 -13.43
N ASN A 341 -19.02 -7.43 -13.90
CA ASN A 341 -18.21 -8.36 -14.67
C ASN A 341 -17.73 -9.53 -13.81
N LEU A 342 -17.35 -9.26 -12.56
CA LEU A 342 -17.00 -10.28 -11.58
C LEU A 342 -18.19 -11.20 -11.30
N SER A 343 -19.39 -10.66 -11.08
CA SER A 343 -20.60 -11.47 -10.91
C SER A 343 -20.83 -12.38 -12.12
N ASN A 344 -20.72 -11.86 -13.33
CA ASN A 344 -20.86 -12.68 -14.54
C ASN A 344 -19.80 -13.80 -14.60
N LEU A 345 -18.54 -13.48 -14.32
CA LEU A 345 -17.44 -14.46 -14.29
C LEU A 345 -17.70 -15.57 -13.27
N LEU A 346 -18.15 -15.23 -12.06
CA LEU A 346 -18.47 -16.21 -11.03
C LEU A 346 -19.65 -17.11 -11.41
N SER A 347 -20.61 -16.62 -12.20
CA SER A 347 -21.75 -17.44 -12.66
C SER A 347 -21.37 -18.58 -13.61
N ILE A 348 -20.24 -18.45 -14.31
CA ILE A 348 -19.77 -19.42 -15.31
C ILE A 348 -18.53 -20.20 -14.86
N THR A 349 -17.96 -19.85 -13.72
CA THR A 349 -16.75 -20.47 -13.19
C THR A 349 -17.13 -21.60 -12.22
N SER A 350 -16.42 -22.73 -12.28
CA SER A 350 -16.67 -23.85 -11.37
C SER A 350 -16.34 -23.46 -9.92
N ASN A 351 -17.12 -23.95 -8.95
CA ASN A 351 -16.87 -23.64 -7.54
C ASN A 351 -15.48 -24.10 -7.08
N ARG A 352 -14.93 -25.18 -7.66
CA ARG A 352 -13.55 -25.62 -7.36
C ARG A 352 -12.53 -24.53 -7.67
N ILE A 353 -12.63 -23.87 -8.83
CA ILE A 353 -11.71 -22.80 -9.22
C ILE A 353 -11.87 -21.60 -8.29
N ILE A 354 -13.12 -21.20 -7.99
CA ILE A 354 -13.40 -20.09 -7.07
C ILE A 354 -12.84 -20.38 -5.68
N ALA A 355 -13.10 -21.57 -5.13
CA ALA A 355 -12.61 -22.00 -3.83
C ALA A 355 -11.08 -22.07 -3.81
N ASN A 356 -10.44 -22.61 -4.85
CA ASN A 356 -8.98 -22.65 -4.97
C ASN A 356 -8.37 -21.24 -5.08
N TYR A 357 -9.03 -20.32 -5.78
CA TYR A 357 -8.58 -18.92 -5.84
C TYR A 357 -8.59 -18.28 -4.45
N ILE A 358 -9.69 -18.40 -3.71
CA ILE A 358 -9.81 -17.89 -2.34
C ILE A 358 -8.77 -18.58 -1.42
N SER A 359 -8.59 -19.90 -1.54
CA SER A 359 -7.58 -20.67 -0.80
C SER A 359 -6.18 -20.13 -1.03
N TRP A 360 -5.82 -19.93 -2.30
CA TRP A 360 -4.50 -19.47 -2.70
C TRP A 360 -4.20 -18.09 -2.13
N ARG A 361 -5.15 -17.16 -2.25
CA ARG A 361 -5.03 -15.80 -1.72
C ARG A 361 -4.78 -15.79 -0.22
N ILE A 362 -5.38 -16.72 0.53
CA ILE A 362 -5.12 -16.87 1.96
C ILE A 362 -3.77 -17.52 2.28
N ILE A 363 -3.39 -18.56 1.54
CA ILE A 363 -2.06 -19.17 1.69
C ILE A 363 -0.96 -18.12 1.48
N ASP A 364 -1.13 -17.24 0.49
CA ASP A 364 -0.19 -16.15 0.20
C ASP A 364 -0.09 -15.14 1.36
N VAL A 365 -1.21 -14.76 2.00
CA VAL A 365 -1.21 -13.84 3.16
C VAL A 365 -0.46 -14.41 4.36
N TRP A 366 -0.57 -15.72 4.63
CA TRP A 366 0.09 -16.38 5.77
C TRP A 366 1.56 -16.70 5.54
N SER A 367 2.01 -16.51 4.32
CA SER A 367 3.29 -17.02 3.87
C SER A 367 4.48 -16.36 4.60
N ASP A 368 4.33 -15.10 5.03
CA ASP A 368 5.32 -14.33 5.81
C ASP A 368 5.75 -14.95 7.15
N ILE A 369 4.99 -15.90 7.69
CA ILE A 369 5.27 -16.55 8.99
C ILE A 369 5.85 -17.97 8.86
N LEU A 370 6.05 -18.48 7.64
CA LEU A 370 6.50 -19.85 7.39
C LEU A 370 8.03 -20.04 7.44
N GLY A 371 8.77 -18.97 7.75
CA GLY A 371 10.22 -18.99 7.98
C GLY A 371 11.06 -19.02 6.71
N LYS A 372 12.34 -19.37 6.84
CA LYS A 372 13.36 -19.17 5.80
C LYS A 372 13.06 -19.90 4.49
N VAL A 373 12.53 -21.13 4.54
CA VAL A 373 12.27 -21.92 3.32
C VAL A 373 11.25 -21.21 2.43
N PHE A 374 10.26 -20.57 3.04
CA PHE A 374 9.30 -19.76 2.32
C PHE A 374 9.93 -18.45 1.80
N ASP A 375 10.74 -17.77 2.63
CA ASP A 375 11.49 -16.57 2.20
C ASP A 375 12.32 -16.85 0.93
N ASP A 376 12.93 -18.04 0.82
CA ASP A 376 13.70 -18.45 -0.35
C ASP A 376 12.81 -18.62 -1.60
N ILE A 377 11.59 -19.15 -1.46
CA ILE A 377 10.59 -19.25 -2.54
C ILE A 377 10.12 -17.86 -2.97
N ARG A 378 9.76 -17.00 -2.01
CA ARG A 378 9.32 -15.62 -2.27
C ARG A 378 10.41 -14.80 -2.95
N LEU A 379 11.68 -15.00 -2.58
CA LEU A 379 12.81 -14.31 -3.20
C LEU A 379 12.93 -14.61 -4.70
N LYS A 380 12.61 -15.83 -5.14
CA LYS A 380 12.61 -16.17 -6.59
C LYS A 380 11.62 -15.28 -7.35
N LEU A 381 10.42 -15.09 -6.80
CA LEU A 381 9.42 -14.18 -7.36
C LEU A 381 9.93 -12.73 -7.34
N LEU A 382 10.41 -12.25 -6.19
CA LEU A 382 10.86 -10.86 -6.03
C LEU A 382 12.01 -10.49 -6.97
N ARG A 383 12.89 -11.43 -7.32
CA ARG A 383 13.94 -11.23 -8.34
C ARG A 383 13.36 -10.84 -9.69
N VAL A 384 12.28 -11.49 -10.10
CA VAL A 384 11.60 -11.20 -11.37
C VAL A 384 10.79 -9.92 -11.25
N MET A 385 10.03 -9.76 -10.17
CA MET A 385 9.09 -8.64 -9.99
C MET A 385 9.78 -7.30 -9.75
N SER A 386 10.94 -7.28 -9.10
CA SER A 386 11.53 -6.06 -8.55
C SER A 386 13.06 -5.98 -8.63
N GLY A 387 13.73 -7.01 -9.16
CA GLY A 387 15.19 -7.06 -9.25
C GLY A 387 15.93 -7.34 -7.93
N GLN A 388 15.21 -7.51 -6.83
CA GLN A 388 15.77 -7.75 -5.50
C GLN A 388 16.55 -9.07 -5.45
N GLN A 389 17.81 -9.04 -5.03
CA GLN A 389 18.73 -10.19 -5.02
C GLN A 389 18.72 -10.98 -3.71
N LYS A 390 18.42 -10.31 -2.58
CA LYS A 390 18.38 -10.89 -1.23
C LYS A 390 17.14 -10.42 -0.48
N MET A 391 16.65 -11.23 0.47
CA MET A 391 15.57 -10.81 1.36
C MET A 391 16.04 -9.71 2.31
N MET A 392 15.13 -8.78 2.61
CA MET A 392 15.35 -7.77 3.65
C MET A 392 15.63 -8.46 5.00
N PRO A 393 16.61 -7.98 5.79
CA PRO A 393 16.92 -8.56 7.10
C PRO A 393 15.68 -8.75 7.96
N ARG A 394 15.56 -9.88 8.65
CA ARG A 394 14.37 -10.25 9.43
C ARG A 394 13.95 -9.17 10.41
N TRP A 395 14.91 -8.56 11.11
CA TRP A 395 14.62 -7.47 12.05
C TRP A 395 13.92 -6.28 11.38
N GLN A 396 14.28 -5.92 10.14
CA GLN A 396 13.61 -4.82 9.41
C GLN A 396 12.19 -5.20 9.05
N ARG A 397 11.97 -6.44 8.58
CA ARG A 397 10.63 -6.96 8.31
C ARG A 397 9.77 -7.03 9.57
N CYS A 398 10.37 -7.42 10.70
CA CYS A 398 9.66 -7.48 11.98
C CYS A 398 9.33 -6.08 12.54
N VAL A 399 10.22 -5.09 12.39
CA VAL A 399 9.89 -3.69 12.67
C VAL A 399 8.71 -3.24 11.81
N GLN A 400 8.79 -3.44 10.50
CA GLN A 400 7.72 -3.07 9.57
C GLN A 400 6.40 -3.77 9.90
N ARG A 401 6.42 -5.05 10.28
CA ARG A 401 5.23 -5.80 10.69
C ARG A 401 4.62 -5.23 11.96
N SER A 402 5.43 -4.89 12.96
CA SER A 402 4.94 -4.22 14.17
C SER A 402 4.34 -2.85 13.88
N GLU A 403 4.95 -2.06 12.99
CA GLU A 403 4.44 -0.75 12.56
C GLU A 403 3.11 -0.89 11.81
N ASN A 404 2.99 -1.86 10.90
CA ASN A 404 1.77 -2.06 10.12
C ASN A 404 0.60 -2.53 10.98
N LEU A 405 0.83 -3.46 11.91
CA LEU A 405 -0.24 -4.03 12.75
C LEU A 405 -0.60 -3.14 13.95
N LEU A 406 0.38 -2.40 14.50
CA LEU A 406 0.22 -1.66 15.75
C LEU A 406 0.73 -0.22 15.62
N ALA A 407 0.39 0.44 14.51
CA ALA A 407 0.87 1.78 14.12
C ALA A 407 0.79 2.82 15.24
N GLN A 408 -0.30 2.84 16.01
CA GLN A 408 -0.49 3.79 17.11
C GLN A 408 0.46 3.50 18.29
N ALA A 409 0.67 2.24 18.63
CA ALA A 409 1.58 1.84 19.70
C ALA A 409 3.04 2.13 19.31
N THR A 410 3.46 1.75 18.10
CA THR A 410 4.81 2.04 17.59
C THR A 410 5.04 3.55 17.41
N GLY A 411 4.02 4.29 16.95
CA GLY A 411 4.06 5.75 16.85
C GLY A 411 4.23 6.41 18.22
N ALA A 412 3.50 5.96 19.23
CA ALA A 412 3.66 6.46 20.60
C ALA A 412 5.05 6.19 21.17
N LEU A 413 5.62 4.99 20.94
CA LEU A 413 7.00 4.68 21.32
C LEU A 413 7.99 5.64 20.66
N PHE A 414 7.86 5.84 19.34
CA PHE A 414 8.77 6.68 18.57
C PHE A 414 8.72 8.14 19.01
N VAL A 415 7.52 8.73 19.04
CA VAL A 415 7.31 10.15 19.34
C VAL A 415 7.81 10.48 20.75
N ARG A 416 7.59 9.61 21.75
CA ARG A 416 8.07 9.83 23.12
C ARG A 416 9.59 9.93 23.23
N LYS A 417 10.34 9.28 22.32
CA LYS A 417 11.81 9.27 22.36
C LYS A 417 12.45 10.26 21.40
N HIS A 418 11.88 10.42 20.21
CA HIS A 418 12.53 11.08 19.07
C HIS A 418 11.83 12.37 18.62
N PHE A 419 10.69 12.74 19.22
CA PHE A 419 9.95 13.93 18.85
C PHE A 419 9.79 14.89 20.04
N SER A 420 9.90 16.19 19.79
CA SER A 420 9.79 17.24 20.80
C SER A 420 8.75 18.28 20.42
N SER A 421 8.30 19.07 21.40
CA SER A 421 7.40 20.21 21.17
C SER A 421 8.02 21.30 20.30
N SER A 422 9.36 21.45 20.32
CA SER A 422 10.07 22.41 19.46
C SER A 422 9.95 22.03 17.98
N ILE A 423 10.16 20.74 17.65
CA ILE A 423 9.99 20.23 16.28
C ILE A 423 8.55 20.47 15.81
N ARG A 424 7.56 20.22 16.66
CA ARG A 424 6.16 20.51 16.33
C ARG A 424 5.96 21.98 15.97
N LYS A 425 6.51 22.90 16.75
CA LYS A 425 6.37 24.33 16.51
C LYS A 425 6.99 24.72 15.16
N GLU A 426 8.21 24.29 14.89
CA GLU A 426 8.90 24.59 13.62
C GLU A 426 8.12 24.07 12.41
N VAL A 427 7.56 22.85 12.49
CA VAL A 427 6.74 22.29 11.41
C VAL A 427 5.43 23.07 11.21
N MET A 428 4.80 23.54 12.30
CA MET A 428 3.60 24.38 12.21
C MET A 428 3.91 25.73 11.56
N ASP A 429 5.04 26.35 11.88
CA ASP A 429 5.48 27.62 11.26
C ASP A 429 5.70 27.42 9.75
N ILE A 430 6.30 26.30 9.32
CA ILE A 430 6.43 25.94 7.89
C ILE A 430 5.05 25.79 7.24
N LEU A 431 4.12 25.08 7.89
CA LEU A 431 2.77 24.86 7.37
C LEU A 431 2.02 26.18 7.17
N GLU A 432 2.10 27.09 8.14
CA GLU A 432 1.47 28.42 8.06
C GLU A 432 2.05 29.23 6.89
N ASN A 433 3.37 29.17 6.67
CA ASN A 433 4.03 29.83 5.55
C ASN A 433 3.60 29.25 4.20
N VAL A 434 3.49 27.92 4.08
CA VAL A 434 3.00 27.26 2.85
C VAL A 434 1.54 27.64 2.58
N GLN A 435 0.68 27.62 3.60
CA GLN A 435 -0.72 28.03 3.47
C GLN A 435 -0.84 29.50 3.04
N LYS A 436 0.02 30.38 3.58
CA LYS A 436 0.06 31.79 3.17
C LYS A 436 0.46 31.92 1.71
N ALA A 437 1.54 31.29 1.28
CA ALA A 437 1.99 31.31 -0.12
C ALA A 437 0.92 30.77 -1.07
N PHE A 438 0.22 29.71 -0.68
CA PHE A 438 -0.92 29.18 -1.43
C PHE A 438 -2.05 30.21 -1.57
N ARG A 439 -2.46 30.87 -0.47
CA ARG A 439 -3.50 31.93 -0.51
C ARG A 439 -3.11 33.09 -1.42
N ASP A 440 -1.85 33.49 -1.42
CA ASP A 440 -1.37 34.57 -2.26
C ASP A 440 -1.37 34.15 -3.74
N THR A 441 -0.93 32.93 -4.03
CA THR A 441 -1.03 32.34 -5.38
C THR A 441 -2.47 32.29 -5.89
N VAL A 442 -3.43 31.83 -5.07
CA VAL A 442 -4.86 31.74 -5.46
C VAL A 442 -5.46 33.10 -5.82
N LYS A 443 -5.01 34.18 -5.18
CA LYS A 443 -5.48 35.53 -5.52
C LYS A 443 -4.98 35.96 -6.89
N GLU A 444 -3.74 35.61 -7.22
CA GLU A 444 -3.03 36.09 -8.42
C GLU A 444 -3.30 35.27 -9.69
N ILE A 445 -3.70 34.00 -9.58
CA ILE A 445 -3.93 33.16 -10.76
C ILE A 445 -5.08 33.64 -11.65
N ASP A 446 -4.87 33.71 -12.96
CA ASP A 446 -5.86 34.27 -13.90
C ASP A 446 -6.88 33.26 -14.44
N TRP A 447 -6.61 31.96 -14.30
CA TRP A 447 -7.46 30.91 -14.88
C TRP A 447 -8.71 30.59 -14.05
N MET A 448 -8.80 31.09 -12.81
CA MET A 448 -9.96 30.91 -11.93
C MET A 448 -10.80 32.19 -11.86
N ASP A 449 -12.12 32.06 -11.97
CA ASP A 449 -13.03 33.16 -11.69
C ASP A 449 -13.04 33.53 -10.19
N ASN A 450 -13.54 34.73 -9.87
CA ASN A 450 -13.56 35.23 -8.49
C ASN A 450 -14.40 34.38 -7.53
N SER A 451 -15.48 33.74 -8.01
CA SER A 451 -16.32 32.90 -7.15
C SER A 451 -15.58 31.62 -6.74
N THR A 452 -14.88 31.00 -7.69
CA THR A 452 -14.06 29.81 -7.45
C THR A 452 -12.83 30.14 -6.60
N LYS A 453 -12.18 31.30 -6.80
CA LYS A 453 -11.11 31.78 -5.91
C LYS A 453 -11.58 31.94 -4.47
N ASN A 454 -12.73 32.57 -4.26
CA ASN A 454 -13.29 32.75 -2.92
C ASN A 454 -13.61 31.42 -2.25
N ALA A 455 -14.18 30.46 -2.98
CA ALA A 455 -14.42 29.11 -2.48
C ALA A 455 -13.12 28.38 -2.11
N ALA A 456 -12.07 28.51 -2.93
CA ALA A 456 -10.76 27.92 -2.66
C ALA A 456 -10.03 28.54 -1.46
N LEU A 457 -10.27 29.82 -1.16
CA LEU A 457 -9.71 30.49 0.03
C LEU A 457 -10.48 30.15 1.32
N GLN A 458 -11.76 29.78 1.19
CA GLN A 458 -12.59 29.33 2.32
C GLN A 458 -12.28 27.88 2.72
N LYS A 459 -11.98 27.04 1.73
CA LYS A 459 -11.51 25.66 1.91
C LYS A 459 -10.09 25.64 2.46
#